data_AF-A0A6J1QXV9-F1
#
_entry.id   AF-A0A6J1QXV9-F1
#
_cell.length_a   1.000
_cell.length_b   1.000
_cell.length_c   1.000
_cell.angle_alpha   90.00
_cell.angle_beta   90.00
_cell.angle_gamma   90.00
#
_symmetry.space_group_name_H-M   'P 1'
#
loop_
_entity.id
_entity.type
_entity.pdbx_description
1 polymer ?
#
loop_
_entity_poly.entity_id
_entity_poly.type
_entity_poly.pdbx_seq_one_letter_code
_entity_poly.pdbx_strand_id
1 'polypeptide(L)'
;VFQSNLAVDFIKGYSGNQPFLMVLAPPAPHAPFTPADRHNGKYNGTKAKRTPNFNIPVHQDKHWLVRESPTPLPDNILPKLDKIYRRRWESLLAVDELVKNIHDLLEERSLLDDTYFIYTSDNGYHIGQFSMPMDKRQPYETDIRVPLLISGPGIEPSTISAPVSSVDIFATLLNIAGVEYPSDGTTLFNANHNLSGDRTVLIEYRGERSNKPSSSGCPSDSDLNVTLCAKEMACKCQDAANNTFSCIRRVSSNFNNVFCIFEDDQRFVEAYDMNVDEYQMANIGYTMKKGLRHRFRKRLKRMVVCQDAQCVFTGPDSES
;
A
#
# COMPACT_ATOMS: atom_id res chain seq x y z
N VAL A 1 16.13 -17.74 0.63
CA VAL A 1 17.38 -18.46 0.25
C VAL A 1 17.74 -18.20 -1.21
N PHE A 2 16.89 -18.57 -2.19
CA PHE A 2 17.23 -18.39 -3.61
C PHE A 2 17.58 -16.96 -4.04
N GLN A 3 16.72 -15.96 -3.77
CA GLN A 3 17.01 -14.57 -4.13
C GLN A 3 18.24 -13.98 -3.41
N SER A 4 18.46 -14.37 -2.15
CA SER A 4 19.64 -13.95 -1.39
C SER A 4 20.93 -14.45 -2.05
N ASN A 5 20.94 -15.70 -2.55
CA ASN A 5 22.12 -16.25 -3.22
C ASN A 5 22.41 -15.53 -4.54
N LEU A 6 21.38 -15.27 -5.35
CA LEU A 6 21.54 -14.53 -6.61
C LEU A 6 22.09 -13.11 -6.39
N ALA A 7 21.58 -12.42 -5.38
CA ALA A 7 22.05 -11.08 -5.02
C ALA A 7 23.50 -11.09 -4.53
N VAL A 8 23.86 -12.06 -3.68
CA VAL A 8 25.22 -12.26 -3.19
C VAL A 8 26.17 -12.59 -4.34
N ASP A 9 25.80 -13.50 -5.24
CA ASP A 9 26.62 -13.91 -6.37
C ASP A 9 26.83 -12.75 -7.35
N PHE A 10 25.79 -11.93 -7.58
CA PHE A 10 25.90 -10.71 -8.36
C PHE A 10 26.93 -9.74 -7.76
N ILE A 11 26.81 -9.42 -6.46
CA ILE A 11 27.71 -8.48 -5.78
C ILE A 11 29.14 -9.04 -5.75
N LYS A 12 29.31 -10.35 -5.55
CA LYS A 12 30.62 -11.00 -5.58
C LYS A 12 31.27 -10.97 -6.97
N GLY A 13 30.46 -11.09 -8.03
CA GLY A 13 30.91 -11.00 -9.42
C GLY A 13 31.13 -9.58 -9.92
N TYR A 14 30.61 -8.56 -9.21
CA TYR A 14 30.74 -7.17 -9.60
C TYR A 14 32.20 -6.69 -9.53
N SER A 15 32.70 -6.15 -10.64
CA SER A 15 34.11 -5.75 -10.82
C SER A 15 34.39 -4.27 -10.59
N GLY A 16 33.39 -3.45 -10.29
CA GLY A 16 33.57 -2.01 -9.99
C GLY A 16 33.56 -1.05 -11.20
N ASN A 17 33.33 -1.54 -12.42
CA ASN A 17 33.54 -0.71 -13.62
C ASN A 17 32.33 0.14 -14.06
N GLN A 18 31.12 -0.15 -13.58
CA GLN A 18 29.87 0.50 -14.01
C GLN A 18 28.85 0.49 -12.87
N PRO A 19 28.11 1.58 -12.62
CA PRO A 19 27.05 1.57 -11.61
C PRO A 19 25.98 0.51 -11.93
N PHE A 20 25.31 -0.01 -10.91
CA PHE A 20 24.24 -1.00 -11.07
C PHE A 20 22.97 -0.62 -10.30
N LEU A 21 21.84 -1.14 -10.78
CA LEU A 21 20.58 -1.17 -10.05
C LEU A 21 20.24 -2.63 -9.74
N MET A 22 20.02 -2.94 -8.46
CA MET A 22 19.54 -4.24 -8.02
C MET A 22 18.16 -4.09 -7.39
N VAL A 23 17.17 -4.79 -7.95
CA VAL A 23 15.80 -4.83 -7.40
C VAL A 23 15.58 -6.20 -6.76
N LEU A 24 15.50 -6.23 -5.42
CA LEU A 24 15.19 -7.44 -4.65
C LEU A 24 13.73 -7.41 -4.21
N ALA A 25 12.90 -8.23 -4.87
CA ALA A 25 11.47 -8.34 -4.60
C ALA A 25 11.13 -9.72 -4.02
N PRO A 26 11.44 -10.00 -2.74
CA PRO A 26 11.05 -11.25 -2.12
C PRO A 26 9.52 -11.32 -2.02
N PRO A 27 8.91 -12.49 -2.28
CA PRO A 27 7.46 -12.62 -2.21
C PRO A 27 6.94 -12.55 -0.77
N ALA A 28 7.77 -12.77 0.26
CA ALA A 28 7.35 -12.65 1.65
C ALA A 28 7.06 -11.17 1.98
N PRO A 29 5.95 -10.85 2.67
CA PRO A 29 5.08 -11.75 3.43
C PRO A 29 3.78 -12.12 2.70
N HIS A 30 3.75 -12.17 1.37
CA HIS A 30 2.58 -12.65 0.62
C HIS A 30 2.21 -14.09 1.01
N ALA A 31 0.98 -14.49 0.67
CA ALA A 31 0.55 -15.88 0.76
C ALA A 31 1.56 -16.78 0.01
N PRO A 32 1.92 -17.96 0.54
CA PRO A 32 1.23 -18.74 1.57
C PRO A 32 1.62 -18.45 3.03
N PHE A 33 2.31 -17.34 3.32
CA PHE A 33 2.71 -16.96 4.69
C PHE A 33 3.60 -18.00 5.38
N THR A 34 4.37 -18.78 4.63
CA THR A 34 5.24 -19.82 5.19
C THR A 34 6.56 -19.20 5.64
N PRO A 35 6.87 -19.16 6.95
CA PRO A 35 8.18 -18.68 7.41
C PRO A 35 9.27 -19.71 7.11
N ALA A 36 10.54 -19.29 7.14
CA ALA A 36 11.63 -20.24 7.12
C ALA A 36 11.59 -21.12 8.39
N ASP A 37 12.10 -22.35 8.29
CA ASP A 37 11.98 -23.32 9.39
C ASP A 37 12.53 -22.81 10.73
N ARG A 38 13.66 -22.08 10.68
CA ARG A 38 14.31 -21.44 11.84
C ARG A 38 13.51 -20.32 12.49
N HIS A 39 12.50 -19.76 11.81
CA HIS A 39 11.68 -18.65 12.29
C HIS A 39 10.30 -19.11 12.79
N ASN A 40 9.97 -20.40 12.64
CA ASN A 40 8.70 -20.95 13.11
C ASN A 40 8.50 -20.66 14.60
N GLY A 41 7.36 -20.06 14.94
CA GLY A 41 6.97 -19.83 16.32
C GLY A 41 7.66 -18.68 17.04
N LYS A 42 8.55 -17.92 16.36
CA LYS A 42 9.25 -16.77 16.96
C LYS A 42 8.30 -15.70 17.49
N TYR A 43 7.08 -15.62 16.94
CA TYR A 43 6.06 -14.67 17.39
C TYR A 43 4.86 -15.33 18.09
N ASN A 44 4.98 -16.58 18.57
CA ASN A 44 3.88 -17.32 19.22
C ASN A 44 3.12 -16.45 20.26
N GLY A 45 1.78 -16.48 20.19
CA GLY A 45 0.92 -15.66 21.04
C GLY A 45 0.61 -14.26 20.49
N THR A 46 1.35 -13.78 19.49
CA THR A 46 1.02 -12.52 18.80
C THR A 46 -0.30 -12.63 18.06
N LYS A 47 -1.16 -11.61 18.23
CA LYS A 47 -2.46 -11.48 17.56
C LYS A 47 -2.45 -10.29 16.62
N ALA A 48 -3.35 -10.31 15.64
CA ALA A 48 -3.54 -9.15 14.76
C ALA A 48 -4.00 -7.95 15.59
N LYS A 49 -3.48 -6.76 15.29
CA LYS A 49 -3.83 -5.52 16.00
C LYS A 49 -5.35 -5.28 15.89
N ARG A 50 -6.01 -5.16 17.04
CA ARG A 50 -7.44 -4.90 17.16
C ARG A 50 -7.70 -3.40 17.18
N THR A 51 -7.51 -2.73 16.04
CA THR A 51 -7.81 -1.30 15.86
C THR A 51 -9.31 -1.01 16.04
N PRO A 52 -9.74 0.25 16.25
CA PRO A 52 -11.17 0.60 16.39
C PRO A 52 -12.05 0.15 15.22
N ASN A 53 -11.51 0.07 14.01
CA ASN A 53 -12.20 -0.48 12.83
C ASN A 53 -12.08 -2.01 12.69
N PHE A 54 -11.48 -2.72 13.64
CA PHE A 54 -11.32 -4.18 13.56
C PHE A 54 -12.64 -4.90 13.88
N ASN A 55 -13.09 -5.72 12.93
CA ASN A 55 -14.24 -6.60 13.02
C ASN A 55 -15.52 -5.95 13.57
N ILE A 56 -15.81 -4.74 13.12
CA ILE A 56 -17.03 -4.02 13.50
C ILE A 56 -18.17 -4.27 12.50
N PRO A 57 -19.43 -4.16 12.94
CA PRO A 57 -20.56 -4.03 12.01
C PRO A 57 -20.31 -2.88 11.03
N VAL A 58 -20.49 -3.15 9.74
CA VAL A 58 -20.36 -2.15 8.68
C VAL A 58 -21.75 -1.69 8.24
N HIS A 59 -21.91 -0.38 8.06
CA HIS A 59 -23.17 0.24 7.70
C HIS A 59 -23.19 0.72 6.23
N GLN A 60 -24.26 1.43 5.86
CA GLN A 60 -24.49 1.92 4.49
C GLN A 60 -23.51 3.02 4.05
N ASP A 61 -22.63 3.46 4.93
CA ASP A 61 -21.65 4.51 4.68
C ASP A 61 -20.35 3.98 4.06
N LYS A 62 -20.23 2.67 3.81
CA LYS A 62 -19.11 2.04 3.09
C LYS A 62 -19.55 1.44 1.76
N HIS A 63 -18.60 1.29 0.83
CA HIS A 63 -18.82 0.67 -0.47
C HIS A 63 -19.43 -0.74 -0.31
N TRP A 64 -20.27 -1.14 -1.27
CA TRP A 64 -21.15 -2.29 -1.12
C TRP A 64 -20.38 -3.60 -0.81
N LEU A 65 -19.19 -3.77 -1.39
CA LEU A 65 -18.36 -4.95 -1.18
C LEU A 65 -17.93 -5.11 0.29
N VAL A 66 -17.64 -4.00 0.98
CA VAL A 66 -17.14 -4.02 2.36
C VAL A 66 -18.26 -4.39 3.35
N ARG A 67 -19.49 -3.95 3.06
CA ARG A 67 -20.69 -4.25 3.86
C ARG A 67 -21.27 -5.66 3.62
N GLU A 68 -20.74 -6.42 2.66
CA GLU A 68 -21.21 -7.78 2.39
C GLU A 68 -21.16 -8.65 3.65
N SER A 69 -22.20 -9.48 3.83
CA SER A 69 -22.28 -10.37 4.98
C SER A 69 -21.24 -11.50 4.89
N PRO A 70 -20.72 -12.00 6.02
CA PRO A 70 -21.05 -11.59 7.38
C PRO A 70 -20.33 -10.30 7.83
N THR A 71 -21.06 -9.46 8.57
CA THR A 71 -20.51 -8.33 9.33
C THR A 71 -21.23 -8.24 10.69
N PRO A 72 -20.52 -8.43 11.82
CA PRO A 72 -19.11 -8.76 11.93
C PRO A 72 -18.74 -10.16 11.41
N LEU A 73 -17.44 -10.42 11.21
CA LEU A 73 -16.94 -11.76 10.91
C LEU A 73 -17.25 -12.71 12.08
N PRO A 74 -17.57 -13.99 11.80
CA PRO A 74 -17.77 -14.99 12.83
C PRO A 74 -16.54 -15.21 13.70
N ASP A 75 -16.75 -15.49 14.99
CA ASP A 75 -15.67 -15.63 15.99
C ASP A 75 -14.62 -16.68 15.62
N ASN A 76 -15.00 -17.74 14.91
CA ASN A 76 -14.08 -18.80 14.46
C ASN A 76 -13.09 -18.34 13.37
N ILE A 77 -13.31 -17.17 12.75
CA ILE A 77 -12.39 -16.57 11.78
C ILE A 77 -11.25 -15.83 12.50
N LEU A 78 -11.50 -15.22 13.66
CA LEU A 78 -10.52 -14.37 14.33
C LEU A 78 -9.20 -15.09 14.69
N PRO A 79 -9.21 -16.34 15.22
CA PRO A 79 -7.97 -17.09 15.43
C PRO A 79 -7.19 -17.40 14.14
N LYS A 80 -7.88 -17.51 12.99
CA LYS A 80 -7.22 -17.70 11.70
C LYS A 80 -6.49 -16.43 11.26
N LEU A 81 -7.13 -15.27 11.45
CA LEU A 81 -6.52 -13.98 11.18
C LEU A 81 -5.29 -13.76 12.05
N ASP A 82 -5.36 -14.10 13.35
CA ASP A 82 -4.19 -14.03 14.25
C ASP A 82 -3.05 -14.93 13.78
N LYS A 83 -3.37 -16.14 13.33
CA LYS A 83 -2.37 -17.05 12.75
C LYS A 83 -1.73 -16.45 11.50
N ILE A 84 -2.50 -15.89 10.57
CA ILE A 84 -1.98 -15.26 9.34
C ILE A 84 -1.08 -14.08 9.69
N TYR A 85 -1.55 -13.18 10.57
CA TYR A 85 -0.77 -12.02 11.02
C TYR A 85 0.61 -12.43 11.54
N ARG A 86 0.62 -13.39 12.46
CA ARG A 86 1.86 -13.90 13.05
C ARG A 86 2.77 -14.58 12.02
N ARG A 87 2.20 -15.41 11.15
CA ARG A 87 2.95 -16.10 10.09
C ARG A 87 3.58 -15.13 9.09
N ARG A 88 2.89 -14.04 8.75
CA ARG A 88 3.44 -12.93 7.96
C ARG A 88 4.66 -12.30 8.65
N TRP A 89 4.57 -12.00 9.95
CA TRP A 89 5.69 -11.49 10.74
C TRP A 89 6.87 -12.48 10.80
N GLU A 90 6.60 -13.75 11.05
CA GLU A 90 7.64 -14.80 11.04
C GLU A 90 8.33 -14.89 9.68
N SER A 91 7.59 -14.73 8.57
CA SER A 91 8.16 -14.77 7.21
C SER A 91 9.06 -13.56 6.89
N LEU A 92 8.76 -12.39 7.47
CA LEU A 92 9.58 -11.17 7.28
C LEU A 92 10.96 -11.30 7.89
N LEU A 93 11.18 -12.19 8.87
CA LEU A 93 12.51 -12.39 9.45
C LEU A 93 13.53 -12.92 8.43
N ALA A 94 13.08 -13.69 7.43
CA ALA A 94 13.95 -14.11 6.34
C ALA A 94 14.27 -12.97 5.36
N VAL A 95 13.40 -11.95 5.28
CA VAL A 95 13.63 -10.72 4.50
C VAL A 95 14.61 -9.81 5.25
N ASP A 96 14.44 -9.67 6.56
CA ASP A 96 15.37 -8.94 7.44
C ASP A 96 16.80 -9.48 7.35
N GLU A 97 16.96 -10.81 7.44
CA GLU A 97 18.25 -11.47 7.24
C GLU A 97 18.81 -11.26 5.81
N LEU A 98 17.96 -11.25 4.79
CA LEU A 98 18.39 -10.96 3.41
C LEU A 98 18.94 -9.53 3.32
N VAL A 99 18.23 -8.53 3.86
CA VAL A 99 18.67 -7.14 3.85
C VAL A 99 20.00 -7.00 4.59
N LYS A 100 20.13 -7.62 5.77
CA LYS A 100 21.38 -7.64 6.54
C LYS A 100 22.53 -8.26 5.73
N ASN A 101 22.33 -9.42 5.11
CA ASN A 101 23.39 -10.09 4.37
C ASN A 101 23.88 -9.26 3.17
N ILE A 102 22.98 -8.54 2.49
CA ILE A 102 23.36 -7.65 1.38
C ILE A 102 24.10 -6.41 1.89
N HIS A 103 23.63 -5.82 2.97
CA HIS A 103 24.31 -4.70 3.63
C HIS A 103 25.73 -5.08 4.05
N ASP A 104 25.89 -6.17 4.83
CA ASP A 104 27.18 -6.64 5.33
C ASP A 104 28.14 -6.97 4.17
N LEU A 105 27.65 -7.55 3.07
CA LEU A 105 28.47 -7.86 1.90
C LEU A 105 28.93 -6.59 1.16
N LEU A 106 28.08 -5.57 1.05
CA LEU A 106 28.46 -4.29 0.45
C LEU A 106 29.49 -3.56 1.32
N GLU A 107 29.39 -3.66 2.64
CA GLU A 107 30.39 -3.16 3.58
C GLU A 107 31.74 -3.88 3.42
N GLU A 108 31.74 -5.22 3.40
CA GLU A 108 32.94 -6.05 3.19
C GLU A 108 33.66 -5.70 1.87
N ARG A 109 32.89 -5.37 0.83
CA ARG A 109 33.39 -5.00 -0.50
C ARG A 109 33.73 -3.52 -0.64
N SER A 110 33.58 -2.73 0.43
CA SER A 110 33.77 -1.27 0.42
C SER A 110 32.93 -0.54 -0.63
N LEU A 111 31.71 -1.02 -0.85
CA LEU A 111 30.72 -0.44 -1.79
C LEU A 111 29.62 0.35 -1.06
N LEU A 112 29.55 0.24 0.28
CA LEU A 112 28.46 0.82 1.06
C LEU A 112 28.38 2.34 0.94
N ASP A 113 29.52 3.02 0.93
CA ASP A 113 29.63 4.49 0.82
C ASP A 113 29.24 5.05 -0.56
N ASP A 114 28.96 4.19 -1.53
CA ASP A 114 28.52 4.53 -2.89
C ASP A 114 27.19 3.82 -3.25
N THR A 115 26.46 3.31 -2.25
CA THR A 115 25.21 2.57 -2.47
C THR A 115 24.03 3.24 -1.79
N TYR A 116 22.98 3.52 -2.57
CA TYR A 116 21.66 3.85 -2.04
C TYR A 116 20.84 2.58 -1.76
N PHE A 117 20.26 2.48 -0.56
CA PHE A 117 19.27 1.48 -0.21
C PHE A 117 17.89 2.12 -0.18
N ILE A 118 16.93 1.53 -0.89
CA ILE A 118 15.51 1.92 -0.88
C ILE A 118 14.71 0.69 -0.47
N TYR A 119 14.09 0.73 0.71
CA TYR A 119 13.22 -0.33 1.22
C TYR A 119 11.77 0.15 1.23
N THR A 120 10.89 -0.60 0.58
CA THR A 120 9.45 -0.27 0.51
C THR A 120 8.58 -1.51 0.33
N SER A 121 7.27 -1.32 0.15
CA SER A 121 6.29 -2.35 -0.16
C SER A 121 5.44 -1.90 -1.34
N ASP A 122 4.93 -2.86 -2.12
CA ASP A 122 3.99 -2.61 -3.22
C ASP A 122 2.63 -2.09 -2.71
N ASN A 123 2.14 -2.64 -1.61
CA ASN A 123 0.90 -2.27 -0.94
C ASN A 123 0.96 -2.60 0.56
N GLY A 124 -0.02 -2.09 1.28
CA GLY A 124 -0.35 -2.48 2.65
C GLY A 124 -1.07 -3.83 2.73
N TYR A 125 -1.72 -4.10 3.86
CA TYR A 125 -2.51 -5.31 4.07
C TYR A 125 -3.49 -5.12 5.23
N HIS A 126 -4.79 -5.16 4.95
CA HIS A 126 -5.78 -5.26 6.01
C HIS A 126 -5.93 -6.70 6.50
N ILE A 127 -6.32 -6.84 7.76
CA ILE A 127 -6.66 -8.11 8.37
C ILE A 127 -7.72 -7.88 9.45
N GLY A 128 -8.98 -8.12 9.10
CA GLY A 128 -10.14 -7.93 9.96
C GLY A 128 -10.72 -6.51 9.98
N GLN A 129 -10.05 -5.49 9.42
CA GLN A 129 -10.62 -4.14 9.36
C GLN A 129 -11.93 -4.13 8.57
N PHE A 130 -12.94 -3.44 9.10
CA PHE A 130 -14.32 -3.39 8.57
C PHE A 130 -14.91 -4.77 8.30
N SER A 131 -14.55 -5.76 9.11
CA SER A 131 -14.95 -7.16 8.91
C SER A 131 -14.57 -7.72 7.54
N MET A 132 -13.58 -7.15 6.88
CA MET A 132 -12.91 -7.77 5.74
C MET A 132 -11.86 -8.75 6.28
N PRO A 133 -11.92 -10.04 5.92
CA PRO A 133 -10.99 -11.05 6.41
C PRO A 133 -9.52 -10.65 6.22
N MET A 134 -9.10 -10.41 4.97
CA MET A 134 -7.73 -10.08 4.62
C MET A 134 -7.60 -9.75 3.12
N ASP A 135 -6.88 -8.69 2.76
CA ASP A 135 -6.40 -8.41 1.40
C ASP A 135 -5.67 -7.04 1.39
N LYS A 136 -5.58 -6.40 0.22
CA LYS A 136 -4.98 -5.09 -0.06
C LYS A 136 -5.66 -4.39 -1.26
N ARG A 137 -6.99 -4.37 -1.29
CA ARG A 137 -7.81 -3.95 -2.45
C ARG A 137 -8.82 -2.85 -2.13
N GLN A 138 -8.70 -2.24 -0.97
CA GLN A 138 -9.63 -1.24 -0.47
C GLN A 138 -8.91 0.11 -0.33
N PRO A 139 -9.61 1.26 -0.39
CA PRO A 139 -8.99 2.58 -0.36
C PRO A 139 -8.57 3.05 1.06
N TYR A 140 -8.43 2.12 2.01
CA TYR A 140 -8.10 2.43 3.39
C TYR A 140 -6.58 2.49 3.61
N GLU A 141 -6.12 3.28 4.58
CA GLU A 141 -4.71 3.44 4.95
C GLU A 141 -4.02 2.09 5.22
N THR A 142 -4.76 1.09 5.69
CA THR A 142 -4.24 -0.28 5.86
C THR A 142 -3.70 -0.89 4.58
N ASP A 143 -4.26 -0.53 3.44
CA ASP A 143 -3.98 -1.11 2.13
C ASP A 143 -3.07 -0.19 1.30
N ILE A 144 -3.19 1.13 1.47
CA ILE A 144 -2.50 2.12 0.62
C ILE A 144 -1.24 2.71 1.23
N ARG A 145 -1.08 2.69 2.57
CA ARG A 145 0.08 3.27 3.24
C ARG A 145 1.14 2.21 3.50
N VAL A 146 2.30 2.40 2.87
CA VAL A 146 3.44 1.47 2.91
C VAL A 146 4.65 2.09 3.60
N PRO A 147 5.58 1.27 4.15
CA PRO A 147 6.86 1.78 4.60
C PRO A 147 7.70 2.30 3.43
N LEU A 148 8.50 3.34 3.68
CA LEU A 148 9.56 3.78 2.80
C LEU A 148 10.75 4.21 3.67
N LEU A 149 11.88 3.53 3.50
CA LEU A 149 13.15 3.86 4.14
C LEU A 149 14.18 4.04 3.04
N ILE A 150 14.96 5.12 3.12
CA ILE A 150 16.03 5.41 2.17
C ILE A 150 17.28 5.76 2.95
N SER A 151 18.40 5.12 2.61
CA SER A 151 19.73 5.44 3.13
C SER A 151 20.75 5.42 1.99
N GLY A 152 21.87 6.11 2.17
CA GLY A 152 22.92 6.17 1.16
C GLY A 152 23.71 7.48 1.20
N PRO A 153 24.56 7.72 0.20
CA PRO A 153 25.45 8.87 0.15
C PRO A 153 24.69 10.20 0.28
N GLY A 154 25.11 11.04 1.22
CA GLY A 154 24.55 12.38 1.44
C GLY A 154 23.18 12.44 2.15
N ILE A 155 22.66 11.31 2.64
CA ILE A 155 21.37 11.27 3.35
C ILE A 155 21.59 11.28 4.85
N GLU A 156 21.17 12.37 5.51
CA GLU A 156 21.20 12.49 6.96
C GLU A 156 19.99 11.80 7.64
N PRO A 157 20.17 11.19 8.83
CA PRO A 157 19.09 10.58 9.58
C PRO A 157 17.96 11.58 9.89
N SER A 158 16.75 11.30 9.39
CA SER A 158 15.59 12.16 9.59
C SER A 158 14.28 11.39 9.43
N THR A 159 13.15 12.02 9.78
CA THR A 159 11.80 11.51 9.50
C THR A 159 11.05 12.55 8.69
N ILE A 160 10.51 12.13 7.55
CA ILE A 160 9.77 13.00 6.63
C ILE A 160 8.28 12.67 6.73
N SER A 161 7.47 13.69 7.04
CA SER A 161 6.01 13.59 7.12
C SER A 161 5.30 13.99 5.82
N ALA A 162 6.04 14.48 4.83
CA ALA A 162 5.49 14.82 3.54
C ALA A 162 4.93 13.55 2.85
N PRO A 163 3.76 13.65 2.20
CA PRO A 163 3.18 12.55 1.44
C PRO A 163 4.05 12.20 0.22
N VAL A 164 4.28 10.91 0.03
CA VAL A 164 5.05 10.33 -1.08
C VAL A 164 4.26 9.22 -1.73
N SER A 165 4.55 8.94 -3.00
CA SER A 165 3.95 7.86 -3.77
C SER A 165 5.05 7.01 -4.42
N SER A 166 4.73 5.77 -4.78
CA SER A 166 5.68 4.85 -5.43
C SER A 166 6.24 5.41 -6.75
N VAL A 167 5.53 6.31 -7.44
CA VAL A 167 6.04 6.99 -8.65
C VAL A 167 7.22 7.93 -8.35
N ASP A 168 7.36 8.41 -7.12
CA ASP A 168 8.51 9.23 -6.69
C ASP A 168 9.79 8.41 -6.60
N ILE A 169 9.67 7.10 -6.33
CA ILE A 169 10.83 6.21 -6.31
C ILE A 169 11.45 6.16 -7.70
N PHE A 170 10.63 6.06 -8.75
CA PHE A 170 11.13 6.10 -10.13
C PHE A 170 11.83 7.44 -10.44
N ALA A 171 11.20 8.58 -10.11
CA ALA A 171 11.82 9.89 -10.27
C ALA A 171 13.14 10.04 -9.48
N THR A 172 13.22 9.46 -8.28
CA THR A 172 14.41 9.46 -7.45
C THR A 172 15.53 8.61 -8.06
N LEU A 173 15.20 7.42 -8.60
CA LEU A 173 16.17 6.57 -9.30
C LEU A 173 16.76 7.25 -10.55
N LEU A 174 15.92 7.96 -11.32
CA LEU A 174 16.39 8.77 -12.45
C LEU A 174 17.36 9.87 -12.00
N ASN A 175 17.05 10.54 -10.89
CA ASN A 175 17.89 11.57 -10.30
C ASN A 175 19.24 11.01 -9.83
N ILE A 176 19.26 9.86 -9.13
CA ILE A 176 20.49 9.15 -8.74
C ILE A 176 21.34 8.80 -9.97
N ALA A 177 20.70 8.32 -11.03
CA ALA A 177 21.38 7.94 -12.27
C ALA A 177 21.85 9.14 -13.12
N GLY A 178 21.48 10.38 -12.76
CA GLY A 178 21.76 11.56 -13.58
C GLY A 178 21.04 11.56 -14.94
N VAL A 179 19.90 10.88 -15.03
CA VAL A 179 19.12 10.72 -16.28
C VAL A 179 17.91 11.64 -16.27
N GLU A 180 17.77 12.45 -17.30
CA GLU A 180 16.55 13.21 -17.56
C GLU A 180 15.54 12.34 -18.32
N TYR A 181 14.42 12.00 -17.67
CA TYR A 181 13.33 11.25 -18.28
C TYR A 181 11.98 11.68 -17.69
N PRO A 182 10.89 11.71 -18.47
CA PRO A 182 9.57 12.10 -17.96
C PRO A 182 9.07 11.14 -16.85
N SER A 183 8.48 11.71 -15.80
CA SER A 183 7.95 10.95 -14.66
C SER A 183 6.76 11.68 -14.05
N ASP A 184 5.75 10.90 -13.62
CA ASP A 184 4.59 11.39 -12.87
C ASP A 184 4.95 11.77 -11.41
N GLY A 185 6.10 11.31 -10.93
CA GLY A 185 6.62 11.59 -9.60
C GLY A 185 7.61 12.76 -9.56
N THR A 186 8.05 13.09 -8.35
CA THR A 186 9.17 14.00 -8.11
C THR A 186 10.27 13.28 -7.36
N THR A 187 11.54 13.66 -7.60
CA THR A 187 12.64 13.14 -6.81
C THR A 187 12.44 13.44 -5.32
N LEU A 188 12.76 12.45 -4.48
CA LEU A 188 12.77 12.59 -3.03
C LEU A 188 14.06 13.25 -2.52
N PHE A 189 15.07 13.35 -3.39
CA PHE A 189 16.33 14.02 -3.11
C PHE A 189 16.25 15.45 -3.65
N ASN A 190 15.93 16.39 -2.76
CA ASN A 190 15.98 17.81 -3.04
C ASN A 190 17.17 18.42 -2.30
N ALA A 191 17.85 19.40 -2.90
CA ALA A 191 19.05 20.05 -2.34
C ALA A 191 18.85 20.62 -0.91
N ASN A 192 17.61 20.89 -0.51
CA ASN A 192 17.25 21.37 0.83
C ASN A 192 16.58 20.30 1.72
N HIS A 193 16.50 19.04 1.27
CA HIS A 193 15.75 17.94 1.91
C HIS A 193 14.28 18.26 2.25
N ASN A 194 13.72 19.31 1.65
CA ASN A 194 12.39 19.80 2.01
C ASN A 194 11.39 19.37 0.94
N LEU A 195 10.75 18.22 1.18
CA LEU A 195 9.60 17.80 0.40
C LEU A 195 8.40 18.67 0.77
N SER A 196 7.57 19.02 -0.22
CA SER A 196 6.38 19.82 0.03
C SER A 196 5.45 19.09 1.00
N GLY A 197 5.16 19.73 2.14
CA GLY A 197 4.13 19.27 3.07
C GLY A 197 2.71 19.38 2.52
N ASP A 198 2.49 20.19 1.47
CA ASP A 198 1.22 20.25 0.72
C ASP A 198 1.35 19.46 -0.58
N ARG A 199 0.71 18.31 -0.64
CA ARG A 199 0.67 17.45 -1.81
C ARG A 199 -0.62 16.65 -1.88
N THR A 200 -0.98 16.30 -3.11
CA THR A 200 -1.99 15.28 -3.39
C THR A 200 -1.36 14.13 -4.16
N VAL A 201 -1.63 12.89 -3.71
CA VAL A 201 -1.26 11.68 -4.44
C VAL A 201 -2.52 10.98 -4.95
N LEU A 202 -2.42 10.40 -6.15
CA LEU A 202 -3.47 9.61 -6.77
C LEU A 202 -3.32 8.14 -6.34
N ILE A 203 -4.43 7.50 -6.01
CA ILE A 203 -4.51 6.05 -5.78
C ILE A 203 -5.61 5.52 -6.70
N GLU A 204 -5.32 4.45 -7.44
CA GLU A 204 -6.31 3.83 -8.31
C GLU A 204 -6.31 2.32 -8.11
N TYR A 205 -7.48 1.73 -8.27
CA TYR A 205 -7.66 0.30 -8.24
C TYR A 205 -8.69 -0.13 -9.28
N ARG A 206 -8.42 -1.22 -9.99
CA ARG A 206 -9.31 -1.83 -10.97
C ARG A 206 -9.75 -3.18 -10.44
N GLY A 207 -11.05 -3.28 -10.16
CA GLY A 207 -11.68 -4.46 -9.59
C GLY A 207 -11.57 -5.68 -10.50
N GLU A 208 -11.25 -6.82 -9.89
CA GLU A 208 -11.08 -8.08 -10.60
C GLU A 208 -12.38 -8.89 -10.59
N ARG A 209 -12.51 -9.73 -11.61
CA ARG A 209 -13.66 -10.63 -11.77
C ARG A 209 -13.18 -12.05 -12.07
N SER A 210 -14.03 -13.03 -11.79
CA SER A 210 -13.72 -14.43 -12.09
C SER A 210 -13.93 -14.73 -13.57
N ASN A 211 -12.97 -15.39 -14.23
CA ASN A 211 -13.10 -15.81 -15.64
C ASN A 211 -13.97 -17.05 -15.82
N LYS A 212 -14.20 -17.80 -14.74
CA LYS A 212 -15.03 -19.00 -14.69
C LYS A 212 -15.63 -19.13 -13.28
N PRO A 213 -16.73 -19.87 -13.11
CA PRO A 213 -17.29 -20.14 -11.79
C PRO A 213 -16.23 -20.71 -10.84
N SER A 214 -16.26 -20.25 -9.60
CA SER A 214 -15.41 -20.75 -8.54
C SER A 214 -15.94 -22.10 -8.03
N SER A 215 -15.08 -22.85 -7.36
CA SER A 215 -15.43 -24.09 -6.68
C SER A 215 -15.03 -24.04 -5.20
N SER A 216 -15.17 -22.86 -4.57
CA SER A 216 -14.76 -22.65 -3.18
C SER A 216 -15.80 -23.17 -2.18
N GLY A 217 -16.99 -23.54 -2.66
CA GLY A 217 -18.13 -23.98 -1.86
C GLY A 217 -18.88 -22.80 -1.24
N CYS A 218 -18.76 -21.62 -1.84
CA CYS A 218 -19.40 -20.39 -1.39
C CYS A 218 -20.67 -20.11 -2.21
N PRO A 219 -21.69 -19.45 -1.62
CA PRO A 219 -22.90 -19.08 -2.36
C PRO A 219 -22.62 -18.23 -3.61
N SER A 220 -21.54 -17.47 -3.59
CA SER A 220 -21.07 -16.62 -4.70
C SER A 220 -20.33 -17.36 -5.81
N ASP A 221 -20.15 -18.69 -5.74
CA ASP A 221 -19.36 -19.44 -6.74
C ASP A 221 -19.84 -19.28 -8.19
N SER A 222 -21.14 -18.99 -8.37
CA SER A 222 -21.75 -18.74 -9.69
C SER A 222 -21.67 -17.27 -10.15
N ASP A 223 -21.36 -16.33 -9.26
CA ASP A 223 -21.26 -14.91 -9.59
C ASP A 223 -19.84 -14.59 -10.08
N LEU A 224 -19.71 -14.35 -11.38
CA LEU A 224 -18.43 -14.01 -11.98
C LEU A 224 -17.95 -12.61 -11.63
N ASN A 225 -18.82 -11.73 -11.14
CA ASN A 225 -18.44 -10.35 -10.82
C ASN A 225 -17.66 -10.23 -9.52
N VAL A 226 -17.66 -11.26 -8.67
CA VAL A 226 -16.87 -11.31 -7.44
C VAL A 226 -15.74 -12.31 -7.56
N THR A 227 -14.69 -12.11 -6.76
CA THR A 227 -13.56 -13.02 -6.71
C THR A 227 -12.96 -13.08 -5.31
N LEU A 228 -12.08 -14.06 -5.10
CA LEU A 228 -11.39 -14.33 -3.83
C LEU A 228 -12.37 -14.60 -2.67
N CYS A 229 -13.51 -15.22 -2.98
CA CYS A 229 -14.49 -15.66 -1.99
C CYS A 229 -14.08 -17.05 -1.47
N ALA A 230 -13.64 -17.11 -0.21
CA ALA A 230 -13.08 -18.34 0.37
C ALA A 230 -13.90 -18.83 1.56
N LYS A 231 -14.28 -20.11 1.58
CA LYS A 231 -15.12 -20.70 2.65
C LYS A 231 -14.45 -20.62 4.01
N GLU A 232 -13.14 -20.79 4.06
CA GLU A 232 -12.34 -20.64 5.26
C GLU A 232 -12.33 -19.22 5.81
N MET A 233 -12.71 -18.22 5.00
CA MET A 233 -12.91 -16.81 5.34
C MET A 233 -14.39 -16.41 5.31
N ALA A 234 -15.27 -17.36 5.67
CA ALA A 234 -16.71 -17.17 5.77
C ALA A 234 -17.39 -16.72 4.46
N CYS A 235 -16.80 -17.08 3.31
CA CYS A 235 -17.31 -16.74 1.98
C CYS A 235 -17.42 -15.23 1.69
N LYS A 236 -16.78 -14.39 2.51
CA LYS A 236 -16.69 -12.96 2.23
C LYS A 236 -15.70 -12.75 1.09
N CYS A 237 -16.19 -12.23 -0.03
CA CYS A 237 -15.37 -11.93 -1.21
C CYS A 237 -14.43 -10.76 -0.93
N GLN A 238 -13.20 -10.80 -1.44
CA GLN A 238 -12.21 -9.73 -1.22
C GLN A 238 -12.15 -8.72 -2.38
N ASP A 239 -12.78 -9.05 -3.51
CA ASP A 239 -12.81 -8.15 -4.66
C ASP A 239 -14.04 -8.39 -5.56
N ALA A 240 -14.30 -7.42 -6.42
CA ALA A 240 -15.34 -7.47 -7.44
C ALA A 240 -15.02 -6.57 -8.65
N ALA A 241 -15.61 -6.84 -9.81
CA ALA A 241 -15.38 -6.09 -11.05
C ALA A 241 -15.62 -4.57 -10.89
N ASN A 242 -16.64 -4.21 -10.11
CA ASN A 242 -17.01 -2.82 -9.79
C ASN A 242 -16.42 -2.33 -8.46
N ASN A 243 -15.53 -3.08 -7.80
CA ASN A 243 -14.61 -2.52 -6.80
C ASN A 243 -13.49 -1.77 -7.53
N THR A 244 -13.89 -0.81 -8.36
CA THR A 244 -13.00 0.00 -9.19
C THR A 244 -13.13 1.43 -8.71
N PHE A 245 -12.01 2.08 -8.37
CA PHE A 245 -12.05 3.42 -7.82
C PHE A 245 -10.80 4.23 -8.16
N SER A 246 -10.96 5.54 -8.14
CA SER A 246 -9.85 6.49 -8.08
C SER A 246 -10.02 7.37 -6.85
N CYS A 247 -8.92 7.61 -6.14
CA CYS A 247 -8.88 8.38 -4.92
C CYS A 247 -7.79 9.44 -4.97
N ILE A 248 -8.02 10.55 -4.28
CA ILE A 248 -6.96 11.47 -3.89
C ILE A 248 -6.66 11.32 -2.39
N ARG A 249 -5.38 11.25 -2.05
CA ARG A 249 -4.87 11.40 -0.70
C ARG A 249 -4.13 12.73 -0.61
N ARG A 250 -4.73 13.71 0.07
CA ARG A 250 -4.15 15.06 0.24
C ARG A 250 -3.62 15.21 1.66
N VAL A 251 -2.36 15.64 1.78
CA VAL A 251 -1.76 16.10 3.04
C VAL A 251 -1.27 17.52 2.80
N SER A 252 -1.57 18.43 3.73
CA SER A 252 -1.16 19.83 3.79
C SER A 252 -1.33 20.32 5.23
N SER A 253 -0.96 21.57 5.52
CA SER A 253 -1.19 22.16 6.84
C SER A 253 -2.66 22.18 7.28
N ASN A 254 -3.61 22.23 6.32
CA ASN A 254 -5.04 22.34 6.60
C ASN A 254 -5.85 21.10 6.20
N PHE A 255 -5.25 20.14 5.48
CA PHE A 255 -5.95 18.98 4.95
C PHE A 255 -5.13 17.73 5.20
N ASN A 256 -5.78 16.70 5.71
CA ASN A 256 -5.23 15.36 5.82
C ASN A 256 -6.36 14.40 5.47
N ASN A 257 -6.62 14.23 4.18
CA ASN A 257 -7.87 13.64 3.71
C ASN A 257 -7.65 12.54 2.68
N VAL A 258 -8.59 11.61 2.66
CA VAL A 258 -8.83 10.66 1.58
C VAL A 258 -10.16 11.04 0.93
N PHE A 259 -10.23 11.03 -0.40
CA PHE A 259 -11.48 11.21 -1.15
C PHE A 259 -11.49 10.31 -2.37
N CYS A 260 -12.47 9.41 -2.45
CA CYS A 260 -12.59 8.37 -3.46
C CYS A 260 -13.92 8.46 -4.20
N ILE A 261 -13.90 8.11 -5.48
CA ILE A 261 -15.09 7.85 -6.27
C ILE A 261 -14.98 6.45 -6.85
N PHE A 262 -15.97 5.62 -6.57
CA PHE A 262 -16.11 4.29 -7.15
C PHE A 262 -16.77 4.40 -8.53
N GLU A 263 -16.27 3.59 -9.47
CA GLU A 263 -16.85 3.37 -10.79
C GLU A 263 -17.84 2.20 -10.73
N ASP A 264 -18.85 2.34 -9.86
CA ASP A 264 -19.97 1.42 -9.72
C ASP A 264 -21.27 2.06 -10.26
N ASP A 265 -22.41 1.38 -10.07
CA ASP A 265 -23.74 1.85 -10.48
C ASP A 265 -24.23 3.05 -9.64
N GLN A 266 -23.67 3.23 -8.43
CA GLN A 266 -24.05 4.30 -7.49
C GLN A 266 -23.13 5.52 -7.55
N ARG A 267 -22.00 5.42 -8.25
CA ARG A 267 -20.86 6.34 -8.16
C ARG A 267 -20.50 6.63 -6.71
N PHE A 268 -20.38 5.57 -5.92
CA PHE A 268 -20.24 5.66 -4.48
C PHE A 268 -19.06 6.56 -4.11
N VAL A 269 -19.24 7.41 -3.10
CA VAL A 269 -18.22 8.35 -2.63
C VAL A 269 -17.82 7.98 -1.22
N GLU A 270 -16.53 7.79 -1.01
CA GLU A 270 -15.93 7.73 0.31
C GLU A 270 -15.01 8.91 0.54
N ALA A 271 -15.09 9.52 1.72
CA ALA A 271 -14.16 10.56 2.12
C ALA A 271 -13.93 10.54 3.63
N TYR A 272 -12.70 10.83 4.04
CA TYR A 272 -12.27 10.79 5.44
C TYR A 272 -11.36 11.98 5.77
N ASP A 273 -11.44 12.47 7.00
CA ASP A 273 -10.49 13.42 7.59
C ASP A 273 -9.61 12.68 8.60
N MET A 274 -8.39 12.36 8.17
CA MET A 274 -7.44 11.54 8.91
C MET A 274 -6.87 12.26 10.15
N ASN A 275 -7.11 13.58 10.31
CA ASN A 275 -6.73 14.28 11.55
C ASN A 275 -7.65 13.92 12.73
N VAL A 276 -8.88 13.51 12.45
CA VAL A 276 -9.89 13.18 13.48
C VAL A 276 -10.45 11.77 13.34
N ASP A 277 -10.22 11.11 12.20
CA ASP A 277 -10.67 9.76 11.88
C ASP A 277 -9.55 8.91 11.29
N GLU A 278 -8.51 8.65 12.10
CA GLU A 278 -7.34 7.82 11.72
C GLU A 278 -7.75 6.43 11.18
N TYR A 279 -8.85 5.88 11.68
CA TYR A 279 -9.32 4.53 11.35
C TYR A 279 -10.42 4.51 10.29
N GLN A 280 -10.73 5.65 9.66
CA GLN A 280 -11.68 5.79 8.55
C GLN A 280 -13.07 5.22 8.89
N MET A 281 -13.51 5.45 10.12
CA MET A 281 -14.76 4.94 10.68
C MET A 281 -15.98 5.60 10.06
N ALA A 282 -15.95 6.92 9.83
CA ALA A 282 -17.11 7.70 9.43
C ALA A 282 -16.93 8.32 8.05
N ASN A 283 -17.64 7.80 7.05
CA ASN A 283 -17.57 8.37 5.70
C ASN A 283 -18.27 9.74 5.65
N ILE A 284 -17.51 10.80 5.39
CA ILE A 284 -18.00 12.17 5.25
C ILE A 284 -18.28 12.59 3.80
N GLY A 285 -18.16 11.69 2.82
CA GLY A 285 -18.31 11.99 1.39
C GLY A 285 -19.66 12.60 0.99
N TYR A 286 -20.71 12.27 1.74
CA TYR A 286 -22.07 12.80 1.53
C TYR A 286 -22.44 13.96 2.47
N THR A 287 -21.73 14.11 3.60
CA THR A 287 -21.99 15.16 4.60
C THR A 287 -21.03 16.34 4.50
N MET A 288 -19.93 16.22 3.76
CA MET A 288 -18.99 17.30 3.52
C MET A 288 -19.62 18.47 2.75
N LYS A 289 -19.15 19.69 3.03
CA LYS A 289 -19.61 20.92 2.36
C LYS A 289 -19.55 20.77 0.83
N LYS A 290 -20.65 21.06 0.15
CA LYS A 290 -20.79 20.90 -1.32
C LYS A 290 -19.64 21.52 -2.11
N GLY A 291 -19.18 22.72 -1.72
CA GLY A 291 -18.05 23.40 -2.37
C GLY A 291 -16.71 22.66 -2.21
N LEU A 292 -16.45 22.10 -1.02
CA LEU A 292 -15.25 21.28 -0.79
C LEU A 292 -15.31 19.98 -1.60
N ARG A 293 -16.46 19.30 -1.60
CA ARG A 293 -16.67 18.10 -2.41
C ARG A 293 -16.44 18.37 -3.90
N HIS A 294 -16.93 19.49 -4.40
CA HIS A 294 -16.73 19.88 -5.80
C HIS A 294 -15.24 20.06 -6.14
N ARG A 295 -14.46 20.74 -5.27
CA ARG A 295 -13.01 20.89 -5.45
C ARG A 295 -12.28 19.55 -5.47
N PHE A 296 -12.59 18.66 -4.53
CA PHE A 296 -11.98 17.32 -4.50
C PHE A 296 -12.31 16.50 -5.75
N ARG A 297 -13.55 16.56 -6.25
CA ARG A 297 -13.92 15.93 -7.53
C ARG A 297 -13.18 16.52 -8.72
N LYS A 298 -13.06 17.84 -8.80
CA LYS A 298 -12.32 18.53 -9.87
C LYS A 298 -10.84 18.12 -9.86
N ARG A 299 -10.23 18.11 -8.66
CA ARG A 299 -8.84 17.69 -8.47
C ARG A 299 -8.64 16.22 -8.86
N LEU A 300 -9.48 15.30 -8.37
CA LEU A 300 -9.40 13.88 -8.75
C LEU A 300 -9.49 13.71 -10.28
N LYS A 301 -10.45 14.39 -10.94
CA LYS A 301 -10.60 14.32 -12.40
C LYS A 301 -9.34 14.79 -13.14
N ARG A 302 -8.65 15.82 -12.63
CA ARG A 302 -7.38 16.29 -13.22
C ARG A 302 -6.25 15.27 -13.00
N MET A 303 -6.18 14.65 -11.83
CA MET A 303 -5.13 13.68 -11.51
C MET A 303 -5.27 12.39 -12.30
N VAL A 304 -6.48 11.89 -12.53
CA VAL A 304 -6.71 10.64 -13.30
C VAL A 304 -6.22 10.73 -14.77
N VAL A 305 -6.03 11.94 -15.29
CA VAL A 305 -5.59 12.16 -16.69
C VAL A 305 -4.26 12.91 -16.79
N CYS A 306 -3.60 13.17 -15.66
CA CYS A 306 -2.31 13.87 -15.68
C CYS A 306 -1.23 12.99 -16.29
N GLN A 307 -0.17 13.62 -16.79
CA GLN A 307 1.04 12.95 -17.28
C GLN A 307 2.26 13.76 -16.89
N ASP A 308 3.33 13.06 -16.57
CA ASP A 308 4.64 13.61 -16.21
C ASP A 308 4.54 14.64 -15.07
N ALA A 309 5.27 15.75 -15.18
CA ALA A 309 5.27 16.82 -14.18
C ALA A 309 3.88 17.41 -13.87
N GLN A 310 2.87 17.20 -14.74
CA GLN A 310 1.50 17.63 -14.48
C GLN A 310 0.85 16.85 -13.32
N CYS A 311 1.38 15.68 -12.98
CA CYS A 311 0.93 14.85 -11.86
C CYS A 311 1.45 15.31 -10.49
N VAL A 312 2.39 16.27 -10.45
CA VAL A 312 2.95 16.78 -9.20
C VAL A 312 2.09 17.94 -8.66
N PHE A 313 0.99 17.59 -7.98
CA PHE A 313 0.06 18.57 -7.39
C PHE A 313 0.54 19.04 -6.02
N THR A 314 1.19 20.21 -5.98
CA THR A 314 1.64 20.89 -4.75
C THR A 314 0.96 22.26 -4.57
N GLY A 315 0.79 22.67 -3.31
CA GLY A 315 0.29 24.00 -2.94
C GLY A 315 -1.24 24.14 -2.75
N PRO A 316 -1.68 25.28 -2.16
CA PRO A 316 -3.09 25.62 -2.07
C PRO A 316 -3.64 25.74 -3.50
N ASP A 317 -4.80 25.15 -3.76
CA ASP A 317 -5.46 25.18 -5.07
C ASP A 317 -5.28 26.55 -5.74
N SER A 318 -4.48 26.64 -6.80
CA SER A 318 -4.42 27.81 -7.69
C SER A 318 -5.67 27.85 -8.56
N GLU A 319 -6.85 27.75 -7.95
CA GLU A 319 -8.12 27.69 -8.64
C GLU A 319 -9.20 28.43 -7.83
N SER A 320 -9.29 29.73 -8.12
CA SER A 320 -10.56 30.47 -8.15
C SER A 320 -11.60 29.75 -9.00
#